data_AF-A0A392UZ98-F1
#
_entry.id   AF-A0A392UZ98-F1
#
_cell.length_a   1.000
_cell.length_b   1.000
_cell.length_c   1.000
_cell.angle_alpha   90.00
_cell.angle_beta   90.00
_cell.angle_gamma   90.00
#
_symmetry.space_group_name_H-M   'P 1'
#
loop_
_entity.id
_entity.type
_entity.pdbx_description
1 polymer ?
#
loop_
_entity_poly.entity_id
_entity_poly.type
_entity_poly.pdbx_seq_one_letter_code
_entity_poly.pdbx_strand_id
1 'polypeptide(L)' 'MSRIDRFLLSEEWCFVWPNCLQTAQLRGLSDHCPLLLYVDEEDWGPCPLRMLKCWQDIPGYKQFVID' A
#
# COMPACT_ATOMS: atom_id res chain seq x y z
N MET A 1 19.59 3.91 -10.90
CA MET A 1 18.74 3.01 -10.07
C MET A 1 18.01 2.08 -11.02
N SER A 2 18.06 0.77 -10.81
CA SER A 2 17.28 -0.19 -11.61
C SER A 2 15.82 -0.18 -11.15
N ARG A 3 14.86 -0.16 -12.10
CA ARG A 3 13.42 -0.25 -11.81
C ARG A 3 13.04 -1.73 -11.67
N ILE A 4 13.27 -2.30 -10.50
CA ILE A 4 13.00 -3.73 -10.25
C ILE A 4 11.58 -3.99 -9.76
N ASP A 5 11.01 -3.03 -9.03
CA ASP A 5 9.65 -3.10 -8.50
C ASP A 5 8.64 -2.80 -9.62
N ARG A 6 7.63 -3.68 -9.77
CA ARG A 6 6.55 -3.56 -10.77
C ARG A 6 5.35 -4.43 -10.39
N PHE A 7 4.14 -3.98 -10.73
CA PHE A 7 2.96 -4.84 -10.72
C PHE A 7 2.86 -5.61 -12.03
N LEU A 8 2.45 -6.88 -11.95
CA LEU A 8 2.08 -7.70 -13.10
C LEU A 8 0.56 -7.82 -13.10
N LEU A 9 -0.06 -7.41 -14.20
CA LEU A 9 -1.51 -7.40 -14.35
C LEU A 9 -1.92 -8.40 -15.42
N SER A 10 -3.05 -9.07 -15.21
CA SER A 10 -3.65 -9.92 -16.25
C SER A 10 -4.40 -9.07 -17.28
N GLU A 11 -4.68 -9.65 -18.45
CA GLU A 11 -5.47 -8.95 -19.47
C GLU A 11 -6.88 -8.63 -18.98
N GLU A 12 -7.48 -9.53 -18.19
CA GLU A 12 -8.79 -9.33 -17.58
C GLU A 12 -8.79 -8.16 -16.59
N TRP A 13 -7.72 -7.99 -15.80
CA TRP A 13 -7.56 -6.82 -14.92
C TRP A 13 -7.57 -5.53 -15.74
N CYS A 14 -6.76 -5.47 -16.80
CA CYS A 14 -6.69 -4.30 -17.66
C CYS A 14 -8.01 -4.00 -18.38
N PHE A 15 -8.82 -5.03 -18.66
CA PHE A 15 -10.15 -4.85 -19.25
C PHE A 15 -11.16 -4.28 -18.24
N VAL A 16 -11.14 -4.76 -16.99
CA VAL A 16 -12.05 -4.28 -15.93
C VAL A 16 -11.68 -2.88 -15.45
N TRP A 17 -10.39 -2.56 -15.39
CA TRP A 17 -9.86 -1.28 -14.88
C TRP A 17 -8.94 -0.61 -15.91
N PRO A 18 -9.48 -0.11 -17.04
CA PRO A 18 -8.69 0.44 -18.15
C PRO A 18 -7.93 1.74 -17.80
N ASN A 19 -8.34 2.39 -16.72
CA ASN A 19 -7.81 3.63 -16.15
C ASN A 19 -6.89 3.40 -14.94
N CYS A 20 -6.45 2.17 -14.72
CA CYS A 20 -5.51 1.85 -13.64
C CYS A 20 -4.17 2.57 -13.83
N LEU A 21 -3.67 3.22 -12.78
CA LEU A 21 -2.43 4.00 -12.78
C LEU A 21 -1.45 3.47 -11.74
N GLN A 22 -0.19 3.33 -12.15
CA GLN A 22 0.93 3.04 -11.25
C GLN A 22 1.75 4.31 -11.02
N THR A 23 1.89 4.73 -9.76
CA THR A 23 2.75 5.85 -9.36
C THR A 23 3.82 5.42 -8.37
N ALA A 24 4.98 6.08 -8.41
CA ALA A 24 6.03 5.89 -7.42
C ALA A 24 5.86 6.93 -6.31
N GLN A 25 5.87 6.46 -5.07
CA GLN A 25 5.84 7.32 -3.88
C GLN A 25 7.24 7.82 -3.53
N LEU A 26 7.30 8.88 -2.73
CA LEU A 26 8.55 9.38 -2.18
C LEU A 26 9.23 8.28 -1.36
N ARG A 27 10.56 8.17 -1.52
CA ARG A 27 11.36 7.20 -0.76
C ARG A 27 11.24 7.52 0.73
N GLY A 28 10.79 6.54 1.50
CA GLY A 28 10.75 6.59 2.95
C GLY A 28 12.04 6.06 3.58
N LEU A 29 11.87 5.21 4.61
CA LEU A 29 12.97 4.59 5.35
C LEU A 29 13.62 3.39 4.64
N SER A 30 12.91 2.78 3.67
CA SER A 30 13.45 1.70 2.85
C SER A 30 14.39 2.27 1.77
N ASP A 31 15.36 1.45 1.37
CA ASP A 31 16.18 1.63 0.18
C ASP A 31 15.39 1.52 -1.15
N HIS A 32 14.16 1.00 -1.09
CA HIS A 32 13.20 0.95 -2.21
C HIS A 32 12.19 2.12 -2.17
N CYS A 33 11.75 2.55 -3.37
CA CYS A 33 10.62 3.47 -3.51
C CYS A 33 9.31 2.67 -3.62
N PRO A 34 8.32 2.89 -2.75
CA PRO A 34 7.04 2.20 -2.85
C PRO A 34 6.32 2.54 -4.16
N LEU A 35 5.66 1.56 -4.76
CA LEU A 35 4.77 1.74 -5.90
C LEU A 35 3.32 1.62 -5.45
N LEU A 36 2.47 2.55 -5.90
CA LEU A 36 1.03 2.54 -5.66
C LEU A 36 0.33 2.24 -6.99
N LEU A 37 -0.55 1.25 -6.98
CA LEU A 37 -1.48 0.97 -8.07
C LEU A 37 -2.88 1.38 -7.61
N TYR A 38 -3.56 2.22 -8.37
CA TYR A 38 -4.92 2.67 -8.06
C TYR A 38 -5.77 2.78 -9.32
N VAL A 39 -7.09 2.78 -9.13
CA VAL A 39 -8.09 2.95 -10.19
C VAL A 39 -9.05 4.00 -9.70
N ASP A 40 -9.11 5.14 -10.39
CA ASP A 40 -9.86 6.35 -10.02
C ASP A 40 -9.49 6.99 -8.67
N GLU A 41 -9.83 8.28 -8.51
CA GLU A 41 -9.69 9.05 -7.25
C GLU A 41 -10.84 8.73 -6.28
N GLU A 42 -11.12 7.45 -6.01
CA GLU A 42 -11.95 7.14 -4.85
C GLU A 42 -11.10 7.35 -3.60
N ASP A 43 -11.19 8.56 -3.04
CA ASP A 43 -10.67 8.88 -1.71
C ASP A 43 -11.52 8.11 -0.70
N TRP A 44 -11.08 6.89 -0.38
CA TRP A 44 -11.64 6.07 0.71
C TRP A 44 -11.44 6.71 2.10
N GLY A 45 -10.89 7.92 2.15
CA GLY A 45 -10.53 8.64 3.35
C GLY A 45 -9.16 8.22 3.88
N PRO A 46 -8.66 8.93 4.90
CA PRO A 46 -7.45 8.53 5.60
C PRO A 46 -7.62 7.11 6.14
N CYS A 47 -6.71 6.21 5.77
CA CYS A 47 -6.67 4.85 6.30
C CYS A 47 -6.72 4.92 7.84
N PRO A 48 -7.80 4.41 8.48
CA PRO A 48 -8.07 4.69 9.89
C PRO A 48 -7.05 4.03 10.82
N LEU A 49 -6.24 3.09 10.33
CA LEU A 49 -5.23 2.38 11.12
C LEU A 49 -3.94 2.18 10.32
N ARG A 50 -2.83 2.77 10.77
CA ARG A 50 -1.47 2.44 10.31
C ARG A 50 -0.84 1.33 11.14
N MET A 51 -1.64 0.33 11.54
CA MET A 51 -1.17 -0.78 12.36
C MET A 51 -0.84 -1.98 11.48
N LEU A 52 0.37 -2.51 11.60
CA LEU A 52 0.69 -3.82 11.05
C LEU A 52 -0.02 -4.90 11.88
N LYS A 53 -0.74 -5.81 11.21
CA LYS A 53 -1.50 -6.88 11.89
C LYS A 53 -0.65 -7.71 12.86
N CYS A 54 0.63 -7.91 12.56
CA CYS A 54 1.56 -8.66 13.41
C CYS A 54 1.86 -8.00 14.76
N TRP A 55 1.58 -6.71 14.94
CA TRP A 55 1.82 -6.03 16.22
C TRP A 55 0.83 -6.45 17.30
N GLN A 56 -0.36 -6.93 16.92
CA GLN A 56 -1.33 -7.50 17.85
C GLN A 56 -0.76 -8.67 18.67
N ASP A 57 0.20 -9.40 18.10
CA ASP A 57 0.76 -10.60 18.71
C ASP A 57 1.90 -10.29 19.70
N ILE A 58 2.31 -9.02 19.80
CA ILE A 58 3.35 -8.60 20.75
C ILE A 58 2.76 -8.56 22.17
N PRO A 59 3.35 -9.27 23.15
CA PRO A 59 2.91 -9.21 24.55
C PRO A 59 2.88 -7.77 25.07
N GLY A 60 1.76 -7.37 25.67
CA GLY A 60 1.56 -6.01 26.18
C GLY A 60 1.05 -4.99 25.16
N TYR A 61 0.97 -5.35 23.87
CA TYR A 61 0.48 -4.43 22.82
C TYR A 61 -0.93 -3.92 23.11
N LYS A 62 -1.86 -4.80 23.50
CA LYS A 62 -3.22 -4.38 23.87
C LYS A 62 -3.22 -3.38 25.03
N GLN A 63 -2.31 -3.50 26.00
CA GLN A 63 -2.21 -2.57 27.11
C GLN A 63 -1.65 -1.22 26.67
N PHE A 64 -0.73 -1.23 25.69
CA PHE A 64 -0.13 -0.04 25.10
C PHE A 64 -1.10 0.76 24.22
N VAL A 65 -2.03 0.10 23.52
CA VAL A 65 -3.01 0.73 22.61
C VAL A 65 -4.32 1.12 23.31
N ILE A 66 -4.43 0.93 24.63
CA ILE A 66 -5.55 1.51 25.39
C ILE A 66 -5.30 3.02 25.52
N ASP A 67 -5.76 3.75 24.50
CA ASP A 67 -6.27 5.13 24.49
C ASP A 67 -7.04 5.37 23.18
#